data_AF-A0A947ERD3-F1
#
_entry.id   AF-A0A947ERD3-F1
#
_cell.length_a   1.000
_cell.length_b   1.000
_cell.length_c   1.000
_cell.angle_alpha   90.00
_cell.angle_beta   90.00
_cell.angle_gamma   90.00
#
_symmetry.space_group_name_H-M   'P 1'
#
loop_
_entity.id
_entity.type
_entity.pdbx_description
1 polymer ?
#
loop_
_entity_poly.entity_id
_entity_poly.type
_entity_poly.pdbx_seq_one_letter_code
_entity_poly.pdbx_strand_id
1 'polypeptide(L)'
;SEDGVNWEPLLDDEGELLHVLEPTLGDFDSHLVEPGPPALYTDNGILVLYNGKNLSGEGAGTMVAENTYCGGQVLFNRENPAKLLKRLSEPFICPSLPHETSGQYQAGTTFVEGLVFYKNKWFLYYGTADSMVGVAIAESQKE
;
A
#
# COMPACT_ATOMS: atom_id res chain seq x y z
N SER A 1 -16.02 -0.15 -14.75
CA SER A 1 -16.21 1.10 -15.50
C SER A 1 -16.03 0.81 -16.97
N GLU A 2 -16.90 1.35 -17.83
CA GLU A 2 -16.77 1.25 -19.30
C GLU A 2 -16.10 2.50 -19.92
N ASP A 3 -15.99 3.60 -19.17
CA ASP A 3 -15.56 4.91 -19.67
C ASP A 3 -14.38 5.53 -18.88
N GLY A 4 -13.97 4.90 -17.77
CA GLY A 4 -12.91 5.40 -16.88
C GLY A 4 -13.34 6.57 -15.98
N VAL A 5 -14.61 7.00 -16.03
CA VAL A 5 -15.15 8.12 -15.25
C VAL A 5 -16.21 7.64 -14.26
N ASN A 6 -17.14 6.81 -14.72
CA ASN A 6 -18.22 6.25 -13.91
C ASN A 6 -17.81 4.87 -13.41
N TRP A 7 -17.79 4.70 -12.09
CA TRP A 7 -17.36 3.46 -11.42
C TRP A 7 -18.52 2.89 -10.62
N GLU A 8 -18.73 1.58 -10.76
CA GLU A 8 -19.65 0.80 -9.94
C GLU A 8 -18.81 -0.04 -8.96
N PRO A 9 -19.05 0.07 -7.65
CA PRO A 9 -18.35 -0.75 -6.68
C PRO A 9 -18.77 -2.22 -6.78
N LEU A 10 -17.86 -3.12 -6.44
CA LEU A 10 -18.24 -4.51 -6.19
C LEU A 10 -18.99 -4.59 -4.87
N LEU A 11 -20.09 -5.35 -4.87
CA LEU A 11 -20.91 -5.59 -3.70
C LEU A 11 -20.84 -7.08 -3.30
N ASP A 12 -21.08 -7.37 -2.03
CA ASP A 12 -21.28 -8.74 -1.53
C ASP A 12 -22.71 -9.25 -1.78
N ASP A 13 -23.03 -10.44 -1.26
CA ASP A 13 -24.34 -11.09 -1.45
C ASP A 13 -25.46 -10.33 -0.71
N GLU A 14 -25.12 -9.52 0.29
CA GLU A 14 -26.01 -8.65 1.04
C GLU A 14 -26.23 -7.28 0.38
N GLY A 15 -25.42 -6.92 -0.63
CA GLY A 15 -25.46 -5.64 -1.32
C GLY A 15 -24.62 -4.54 -0.65
N GLU A 16 -23.75 -4.89 0.29
CA GLU A 16 -22.79 -3.99 0.93
C GLU A 16 -21.48 -3.97 0.14
N LEU A 17 -20.58 -3.01 0.42
CA LEU A 17 -19.29 -2.91 -0.27
C LEU A 17 -18.44 -4.17 -0.03
N LEU A 18 -17.99 -4.80 -1.11
CA LEU A 18 -17.13 -5.98 -1.01
C LEU A 18 -15.74 -5.58 -0.47
N HIS A 19 -15.38 -6.11 0.70
CA HIS A 19 -14.06 -5.96 1.30
C HIS A 19 -13.08 -7.00 0.72
N VAL A 20 -12.18 -6.56 -0.16
CA VAL A 20 -11.16 -7.44 -0.78
C VAL A 20 -9.84 -7.52 -0.01
N LEU A 21 -9.64 -6.59 0.93
CA LEU A 21 -8.51 -6.53 1.84
C LEU A 21 -8.95 -5.81 3.12
N GLU A 22 -8.61 -6.36 4.27
CA GLU A 22 -8.93 -5.79 5.58
C GLU A 22 -7.66 -5.65 6.45
N PRO A 23 -7.66 -4.72 7.43
CA PRO A 23 -6.61 -4.62 8.43
C PRO A 23 -6.40 -5.94 9.19
N THR A 24 -5.17 -6.24 9.61
CA THR A 24 -4.86 -7.45 10.37
C THR A 24 -4.26 -7.09 11.72
N LEU A 25 -4.98 -7.38 12.81
CA LEU A 25 -4.50 -7.12 14.17
C LEU A 25 -3.15 -7.80 14.40
N GLY A 26 -2.22 -7.09 15.02
CA GLY A 26 -0.85 -7.56 15.27
C GLY A 26 0.15 -7.30 14.14
N ASP A 27 -0.29 -6.84 12.97
CA ASP A 27 0.57 -6.50 11.83
C ASP A 27 0.76 -4.97 11.68
N PHE A 28 1.64 -4.56 10.76
CA PHE A 28 1.96 -3.15 10.51
C PHE A 28 0.79 -2.35 9.92
N ASP A 29 -0.20 -3.04 9.37
CA ASP A 29 -1.39 -2.53 8.70
C ASP A 29 -2.67 -2.90 9.48
N SER A 30 -2.52 -2.98 10.80
CA SER A 30 -3.56 -3.38 11.75
C SER A 30 -4.71 -2.38 11.89
N HIS A 31 -4.53 -1.13 11.45
CA HIS A 31 -5.59 -0.11 11.48
C HIS A 31 -6.18 0.16 10.10
N LEU A 32 -5.34 0.39 9.08
CA LEU A 32 -5.79 0.78 7.75
C LEU A 32 -5.01 0.05 6.66
N VAL A 33 -5.69 -0.21 5.55
CA VAL A 33 -5.18 -0.79 4.31
C VAL A 33 -5.57 0.11 3.13
N GLU A 34 -4.80 1.18 2.93
CA GLU A 34 -5.17 2.25 2.02
C GLU A 34 -4.49 2.09 0.65
N PRO A 35 -5.22 2.08 -0.47
CA PRO A 35 -4.62 1.96 -1.80
C PRO A 35 -3.53 3.01 -2.05
N GLY A 36 -2.42 2.60 -2.67
CA GLY A 36 -1.33 3.49 -3.05
C GLY A 36 -1.35 3.82 -4.56
N PRO A 37 -0.23 3.62 -5.30
CA PRO A 37 -0.19 3.90 -6.73
C PRO A 37 -1.08 2.93 -7.55
N PRO A 38 -1.33 3.22 -8.84
CA PRO A 38 -2.03 2.32 -9.73
C PRO A 38 -1.48 0.89 -9.70
N ALA A 39 -2.38 -0.10 -9.64
CA ALA A 39 -2.03 -1.52 -9.61
C ALA A 39 -1.29 -1.96 -10.88
N LEU A 40 -0.36 -2.92 -10.73
CA LEU A 40 0.38 -3.52 -11.84
C LEU A 40 -0.21 -4.87 -12.21
N TYR A 41 -0.62 -5.02 -13.47
CA TYR A 41 -1.00 -6.32 -14.02
C TYR A 41 0.26 -7.06 -14.48
N THR A 42 0.59 -8.19 -13.85
CA THR A 42 1.83 -8.96 -14.08
C THR A 42 1.53 -10.41 -14.41
N ASP A 43 2.55 -11.18 -14.79
CA ASP A 43 2.36 -12.60 -15.05
C ASP A 43 1.92 -13.42 -13.84
N ASN A 44 2.34 -12.99 -12.65
CA ASN A 44 2.06 -13.68 -11.39
C ASN A 44 0.73 -13.26 -10.74
N GLY A 45 0.10 -12.18 -11.20
CA GLY A 45 -1.03 -11.57 -10.49
C GLY A 45 -1.19 -10.08 -10.74
N ILE A 46 -2.23 -9.50 -10.14
CA ILE A 46 -2.41 -8.06 -10.04
C ILE A 46 -1.73 -7.62 -8.74
N LEU A 47 -0.61 -6.91 -8.85
CA LEU A 47 0.15 -6.40 -7.71
C LEU A 47 -0.37 -5.01 -7.34
N VAL A 48 -0.79 -4.87 -6.09
CA VAL A 48 -1.21 -3.58 -5.51
C VAL A 48 -0.21 -3.20 -4.43
N LEU A 49 0.38 -2.01 -4.55
CA LEU A 49 1.11 -1.36 -3.48
C LEU A 49 0.09 -0.55 -2.66
N TYR A 50 0.15 -0.67 -1.34
CA TYR A 50 -0.78 -0.01 -0.42
C TYR A 50 -0.06 0.57 0.79
N ASN A 51 -0.76 1.37 1.57
CA ASN A 51 -0.29 2.02 2.78
C ASN A 51 -0.96 1.38 3.99
N GLY A 52 -0.15 0.75 4.83
CA GLY A 52 -0.57 0.13 6.08
C GLY A 52 -0.37 1.09 7.25
N LYS A 53 -1.43 1.41 7.98
CA LYS A 53 -1.32 2.14 9.25
C LYS A 53 -1.33 1.17 10.43
N ASN A 54 -0.35 1.30 11.32
CA ASN A 54 -0.33 0.52 12.55
C ASN A 54 -1.35 1.07 13.57
N LEU A 55 -2.05 0.19 14.29
CA LEU A 55 -2.88 0.57 15.43
C LEU A 55 -2.03 1.17 16.57
N SER A 56 -2.73 1.70 17.57
CA SER A 56 -2.17 2.08 18.87
C SER A 56 -2.87 1.27 19.96
N GLY A 57 -2.10 0.73 20.91
CA GLY A 57 -2.64 -0.09 21.99
C GLY A 57 -2.98 -1.52 21.57
N GLU A 58 -4.12 -2.04 22.06
CA GLU A 58 -4.52 -3.43 21.83
C GLU A 58 -4.73 -3.70 20.33
N GLY A 59 -4.07 -4.75 19.82
CA GLY A 59 -4.12 -5.12 18.41
C GLY A 59 -3.09 -4.39 17.53
N ALA A 60 -2.28 -3.48 18.09
CA ALA A 60 -1.13 -2.92 17.38
C ALA A 60 -0.07 -3.98 17.09
N GLY A 61 0.51 -3.90 15.88
CA GLY A 61 1.70 -4.66 15.55
C GLY A 61 2.95 -4.10 16.20
N THR A 62 3.95 -4.95 16.40
CA THR A 62 5.20 -4.60 17.12
C THR A 62 6.37 -4.25 16.19
N MET A 63 6.17 -4.43 14.87
CA MET A 63 7.22 -4.26 13.87
C MET A 63 7.55 -2.79 13.58
N VAL A 64 6.56 -1.91 13.71
CA VAL A 64 6.67 -0.47 13.42
C VAL A 64 6.04 0.31 14.57
N ALA A 65 6.43 1.58 14.76
CA ALA A 65 5.84 2.40 15.81
C ALA A 65 4.32 2.58 15.61
N GLU A 66 3.58 2.75 16.69
CA GLU A 66 2.13 2.96 16.64
C GLU A 66 1.77 4.15 15.75
N ASN A 67 0.64 4.05 15.04
CA ASN A 67 0.16 5.05 14.09
C ASN A 67 1.04 5.28 12.85
N THR A 68 2.22 4.67 12.74
CA THR A 68 3.09 4.83 11.56
C THR A 68 2.41 4.26 10.31
N TYR A 69 2.57 4.95 9.18
CA TYR A 69 2.22 4.43 7.87
C TYR A 69 3.46 3.89 7.16
N CYS A 70 3.38 2.63 6.71
CA CYS A 70 4.42 1.98 5.93
C CYS A 70 3.83 1.33 4.66
N GLY A 71 4.62 1.21 3.60
CA GLY A 71 4.19 0.65 2.33
C GLY A 71 4.20 -0.88 2.36
N GLY A 72 3.06 -1.47 1.98
CA GLY A 72 2.84 -2.90 1.80
C GLY A 72 2.63 -3.31 0.34
N GLN A 73 2.62 -4.62 0.10
CA GLN A 73 2.23 -5.19 -1.20
C GLN A 73 1.26 -6.35 -1.02
N VAL A 74 0.26 -6.41 -1.88
CA VAL A 74 -0.72 -7.50 -1.98
C VAL A 74 -0.85 -7.93 -3.43
N LEU A 75 -0.99 -9.24 -3.64
CA LEU A 75 -1.13 -9.87 -4.95
C LEU A 75 -2.53 -10.46 -5.06
N PHE A 76 -3.27 -10.03 -6.07
CA PHE A 76 -4.59 -10.54 -6.42
C PHE A 76 -4.53 -11.44 -7.66
N ASN A 77 -5.55 -12.27 -7.84
CA ASN A 77 -5.66 -13.16 -8.99
C ASN A 77 -6.02 -12.38 -10.28
N ARG A 78 -5.44 -12.78 -11.43
CA ARG A 78 -5.65 -12.11 -12.73
C ARG A 78 -7.04 -12.35 -13.34
N GLU A 79 -7.63 -13.52 -13.07
CA GLU A 79 -8.93 -13.94 -13.60
C GLU A 79 -10.06 -13.53 -12.66
N ASN A 80 -9.78 -13.46 -11.36
CA ASN A 80 -10.68 -12.94 -10.34
C ASN A 80 -9.97 -11.86 -9.50
N PRO A 81 -10.04 -10.57 -9.89
CA PRO A 81 -9.35 -9.47 -9.21
C PRO A 81 -9.72 -9.26 -7.74
N ALA A 82 -10.88 -9.77 -7.28
CA ALA A 82 -11.29 -9.70 -5.88
C ALA A 82 -10.63 -10.79 -5.00
N LYS A 83 -9.99 -11.79 -5.61
CA LYS A 83 -9.36 -12.89 -4.88
C LYS A 83 -7.92 -12.57 -4.50
N LEU A 84 -7.69 -12.30 -3.22
CA LEU A 84 -6.36 -12.18 -2.63
C LEU A 84 -5.60 -13.50 -2.73
N LEU A 85 -4.36 -13.45 -3.22
CA LEU A 85 -3.45 -14.60 -3.31
C LEU A 85 -2.37 -14.57 -2.24
N LYS A 86 -1.75 -13.40 -2.04
CA LYS A 86 -0.66 -13.22 -1.08
C LYS A 86 -0.56 -11.77 -0.62
N ARG A 87 -0.12 -11.55 0.60
CA ARG A 87 0.20 -10.26 1.21
C ARG A 87 1.60 -10.36 1.82
N LEU A 88 2.39 -9.29 1.77
CA LEU A 88 3.64 -9.24 2.53
C LEU A 88 3.33 -9.19 4.03
N SER A 89 4.11 -9.91 4.84
CA SER A 89 4.03 -9.88 6.30
C SER A 89 4.81 -8.72 6.93
N GLU A 90 5.67 -8.07 6.15
CA GLU A 90 6.49 -6.94 6.57
C GLU A 90 6.35 -5.81 5.53
N PRO A 91 6.38 -4.53 5.94
CA PRO A 91 6.37 -3.43 4.99
C PRO A 91 7.65 -3.44 4.15
N PHE A 92 7.55 -3.13 2.86
CA PHE A 92 8.71 -3.05 1.97
C PHE A 92 9.40 -1.68 1.99
N ILE A 93 8.70 -0.66 2.48
CA ILE A 93 9.19 0.70 2.71
C ILE A 93 8.52 1.25 3.97
N CYS A 94 9.28 1.89 4.85
CA CYS A 94 8.80 2.40 6.13
C CYS A 94 9.71 3.58 6.55
N PRO A 95 9.23 4.55 7.35
CA PRO A 95 10.02 5.71 7.73
C PRO A 95 11.39 5.36 8.32
N SER A 96 12.44 5.89 7.71
CA SER A 96 13.83 5.67 8.12
C SER A 96 14.68 6.94 8.13
N LEU A 97 14.28 7.95 7.35
CA LEU A 97 14.96 9.24 7.25
C LEU A 97 14.27 10.30 8.10
N PRO A 98 14.98 11.37 8.55
CA PRO A 98 14.41 12.38 9.44
C PRO A 98 13.14 13.08 8.93
N HIS A 99 12.99 13.21 7.60
CA HIS A 99 11.81 13.82 6.97
C HIS A 99 10.64 12.84 6.76
N GLU A 100 10.86 11.55 7.00
CA GLU A 100 9.84 10.49 6.93
C GLU A 100 9.31 10.16 8.33
N THR A 101 10.18 10.19 9.35
CA THR A 101 9.83 9.77 10.72
C THR A 101 9.06 10.82 11.51
N SER A 102 9.12 12.10 11.10
CA SER A 102 8.32 13.16 11.71
C SER A 102 8.17 14.37 10.79
N GLY A 103 7.07 15.09 10.96
CA GLY A 103 6.65 16.23 10.15
C GLY A 103 5.29 16.74 10.63
N GLN A 104 4.42 17.18 9.71
CA GLN A 104 3.01 17.44 10.00
C GLN A 104 2.32 16.19 10.57
N TYR A 105 2.67 15.00 10.07
CA TYR A 105 2.28 13.73 10.67
C TYR A 105 3.35 13.24 11.66
N GLN A 106 3.09 13.38 12.96
CA GLN A 106 4.09 13.16 14.01
C GLN A 106 4.58 11.72 14.13
N ALA A 107 3.72 10.73 13.82
CA ALA A 107 4.07 9.31 13.90
C ALA A 107 4.93 8.83 12.71
N GLY A 108 5.08 9.67 11.68
CA GLY A 108 5.86 9.36 10.49
C GLY A 108 5.06 8.58 9.43
N THR A 109 5.40 8.83 8.17
CA THR A 109 4.82 8.11 7.03
C THR A 109 5.78 8.05 5.85
N THR A 110 5.79 6.91 5.16
CA THR A 110 6.22 6.77 3.76
C THR A 110 4.99 6.40 2.93
N PHE A 111 4.18 7.40 2.58
CA PHE A 111 2.88 7.19 1.93
C PHE A 111 3.04 7.02 0.42
N VAL A 112 3.01 5.78 -0.07
CA VAL A 112 3.27 5.46 -1.48
C VAL A 112 2.08 5.83 -2.37
N GLU A 113 2.32 6.57 -3.46
CA GLU A 113 1.21 7.10 -4.28
C GLU A 113 1.54 7.25 -5.78
N GLY A 114 2.80 7.45 -6.15
CA GLY A 114 3.21 7.52 -7.56
C GLY A 114 4.17 6.39 -7.93
N LEU A 115 3.91 5.67 -9.02
CA LEU A 115 4.82 4.65 -9.54
C LEU A 115 5.03 4.82 -11.04
N VAL A 116 6.29 4.99 -11.46
CA VAL A 116 6.64 5.25 -12.86
C VAL A 116 7.77 4.32 -13.29
N PHE A 117 7.56 3.61 -14.41
CA PHE A 117 8.64 2.92 -15.11
C PHE A 117 9.32 3.87 -16.08
N TYR A 118 10.59 4.21 -15.84
CA TYR A 118 11.33 5.14 -16.66
C TYR A 118 12.79 4.72 -16.78
N LYS A 119 13.35 4.73 -18.00
CA LYS A 119 14.75 4.36 -18.28
C LYS A 119 15.17 3.03 -17.62
N ASN A 120 14.33 1.99 -17.75
CA ASN A 120 14.54 0.65 -17.19
C ASN A 120 14.63 0.59 -15.66
N LYS A 121 13.99 1.52 -14.96
CA LYS A 121 13.91 1.56 -13.50
C LYS A 121 12.50 1.90 -13.05
N TRP A 122 12.16 1.44 -11.85
CA TRP A 122 10.95 1.86 -11.16
C TRP A 122 11.25 3.03 -10.24
N PHE A 123 10.49 4.11 -10.39
CA PHE A 123 10.51 5.29 -9.54
C PHE A 123 9.24 5.30 -8.71
N LEU A 124 9.39 5.13 -7.40
CA LEU A 124 8.30 5.20 -6.43
C LEU A 124 8.34 6.56 -5.73
N TYR A 125 7.33 7.39 -5.98
CA TYR A 125 7.09 8.66 -5.33
C TYR A 125 6.15 8.47 -4.14
N TYR A 126 6.50 9.06 -3.02
CA TYR A 126 5.77 8.89 -1.76
C TYR A 126 5.76 10.18 -0.92
N GLY A 127 4.71 10.39 -0.15
CA GLY A 127 4.63 11.45 0.85
C GLY A 127 5.47 11.11 2.09
N THR A 128 6.12 12.10 2.69
CA THR A 128 6.96 11.93 3.88
C THR A 128 6.43 12.76 5.04
N ALA A 129 5.96 12.10 6.10
CA ALA A 129 5.37 12.73 7.29
C ALA A 129 4.38 13.88 6.99
N ASP A 130 3.53 13.75 5.96
CA ASP A 130 2.60 14.79 5.45
C ASP A 130 3.26 16.14 5.15
N SER A 131 4.54 16.15 4.78
CA SER A 131 5.34 17.39 4.70
C SER A 131 6.14 17.55 3.41
N MET A 132 6.64 16.47 2.82
CA MET A 132 7.47 16.51 1.62
C MET A 132 7.16 15.33 0.69
N VAL A 133 7.76 15.34 -0.50
CA VAL A 133 7.73 14.23 -1.46
C VAL A 133 9.11 13.58 -1.53
N GLY A 134 9.16 12.28 -1.31
CA GLY A 134 10.34 11.42 -1.47
C GLY A 134 10.30 10.64 -2.78
N VAL A 135 11.46 10.09 -3.18
CA VAL A 135 11.57 9.15 -4.31
C VAL A 135 12.52 8.01 -3.97
N ALA A 136 12.07 6.78 -4.19
CA ALA A 136 12.86 5.57 -4.12
C ALA A 136 12.99 4.95 -5.51
N ILE A 137 14.15 4.37 -5.82
CA ILE A 137 14.44 3.82 -7.15
C ILE A 137 14.81 2.34 -7.00
N ALA A 138 14.12 1.48 -7.75
CA ALA A 138 14.50 0.08 -7.91
C ALA A 138 14.98 -0.17 -9.34
N GLU A 139 16.13 -0.85 -9.49
CA GLU A 139 16.58 -1.36 -10.78
C GLU A 139 15.62 -2.46 -11.24
N SER A 140 15.20 -2.44 -12.52
CA SER A 140 14.54 -3.61 -13.08
C SER A 140 15.56 -4.74 -13.15
N GLN A 141 15.26 -5.89 -12.54
CA GLN A 141 15.96 -7.13 -12.87
C GLN A 141 15.81 -7.30 -14.39
N LYS A 142 16.91 -7.47 -15.10
CA LYS A 142 16.85 -7.94 -16.49
C LYS A 142 16.31 -9.37 -16.44
N GLU A 143 15.25 -9.65 -17.20
CA GLU A 143 14.93 -11.02 -17.59
C GLU A 143 16.11 -11.67 -18.32
#